data_AF-A0A0N4WY24-F1
#
_entry.id   AF-A0A0N4WY24-F1
#
_cell.length_a   1.000
_cell.length_b   1.000
_cell.length_c   1.000
_cell.angle_alpha   90.00
_cell.angle_beta   90.00
_cell.angle_gamma   90.00
#
_symmetry.space_group_name_H-M   'P 1'
#
loop_
_entity.id
_entity.type
_entity.pdbx_description
1 polymer ?
#
loop_
_entity_poly.entity_id
_entity_poly.type
_entity_poly.pdbx_seq_one_letter_code
_entity_poly.pdbx_strand_id
1 'polypeptide(L)'
;MMIYVVFAVPLVIGKPLLNIVQIIGSFAARATKTIFKLHMAIFRCLLTLPKRRRNRRMWAEIAVAVSVIAVLTQGCQEVDVLHQHTEICRITSKKDACTIDTTEVVKINPFSREACLRLTANDSTVTELRLLWQQLQLICEKETTKKTRCTTYGLLLDSKQCSRVGSCKDEKCASVKRSSLLRELERANQYPGVTGCTESCEGLGCDCF
;
A
#
# COMPACT_ATOMS: atom_id res chain seq x y z
N MET A 1 -37.18 98.70 -5.00
CA MET A 1 -37.49 97.27 -5.27
C MET A 1 -36.22 96.42 -5.25
N MET A 2 -35.53 96.28 -4.10
CA MET A 2 -34.33 95.43 -3.99
C MET A 2 -34.25 94.66 -2.66
N ILE A 3 -35.34 94.62 -1.87
CA ILE A 3 -35.36 93.94 -0.57
C ILE A 3 -36.09 92.59 -0.63
N TYR A 4 -36.90 92.35 -1.68
CA TYR A 4 -37.63 91.09 -1.87
C TYR A 4 -36.78 89.91 -2.38
N VAL A 5 -35.57 90.15 -2.88
CA VAL A 5 -34.71 89.08 -3.47
C VAL A 5 -33.87 88.37 -2.41
N VAL A 6 -33.53 89.04 -1.29
CA VAL A 6 -32.58 88.50 -0.30
C VAL A 6 -33.25 87.54 0.69
N PHE A 7 -34.55 87.70 0.96
CA PHE A 7 -35.27 86.87 1.94
C PHE A 7 -35.98 85.63 1.35
N ALA A 8 -35.98 85.45 0.03
CA ALA A 8 -36.58 84.26 -0.60
C ALA A 8 -35.66 83.02 -0.56
N VAL A 9 -34.37 83.20 -0.26
CA VAL A 9 -33.35 82.15 -0.43
C VAL A 9 -33.13 81.23 0.78
N PRO A 10 -33.36 81.59 2.06
CA PRO A 10 -33.02 80.68 3.16
C PRO A 10 -34.14 79.66 3.49
N LEU A 11 -35.34 79.76 2.91
CA LEU A 11 -36.47 78.88 3.25
C LEU A 11 -36.62 77.63 2.37
N VAL A 12 -35.93 77.56 1.23
CA VAL A 12 -36.02 76.41 0.30
C VAL A 12 -34.89 75.38 0.50
N ILE A 13 -33.81 75.77 1.20
CA ILE A 13 -32.56 74.97 1.24
C ILE A 13 -32.42 74.12 2.52
N GLY A 14 -33.20 74.39 3.57
CA GLY A 14 -33.06 73.72 4.87
C GLY A 14 -33.46 72.23 4.90
N LYS A 15 -34.56 71.85 4.25
CA LYS A 15 -35.04 70.45 4.22
C LYS A 15 -34.20 69.49 3.36
N PRO A 16 -33.72 69.86 2.15
CA PRO A 16 -32.89 68.94 1.36
C PRO A 16 -31.54 68.66 2.03
N LEU A 17 -30.91 69.66 2.66
CA LEU A 17 -29.62 69.46 3.35
C LEU A 17 -29.73 68.52 4.56
N LEU A 18 -30.80 68.62 5.36
CA LEU A 18 -30.99 67.74 6.51
C LEU A 18 -31.19 66.27 6.09
N ASN A 19 -31.94 66.05 5.01
CA ASN A 19 -32.14 64.71 4.44
C ASN A 19 -30.84 64.14 3.86
N ILE A 20 -30.02 64.96 3.20
CA ILE A 20 -28.72 64.51 2.67
C ILE A 20 -27.78 64.10 3.82
N VAL A 21 -27.73 64.86 4.91
CA VAL A 21 -26.90 64.51 6.09
C VAL A 21 -27.38 63.21 6.75
N GLN A 22 -28.69 62.99 6.86
CA GLN A 22 -29.23 61.74 7.41
C GLN A 22 -28.97 60.52 6.51
N ILE A 23 -29.04 60.69 5.20
CA ILE A 23 -28.72 59.63 4.23
C ILE A 23 -27.22 59.29 4.27
N ILE A 24 -26.34 60.30 4.29
CA ILE A 24 -24.89 60.08 4.39
C ILE A 24 -24.53 59.44 5.73
N GLY A 25 -25.12 59.90 6.84
CA GLY A 25 -24.89 59.33 8.17
C GLY A 25 -25.33 57.87 8.29
N SER A 26 -26.48 57.51 7.71
CA SER A 26 -26.97 56.13 7.72
C SER A 26 -26.14 55.19 6.82
N PHE A 27 -25.65 55.67 5.67
CA PHE A 27 -24.71 54.92 4.84
C PHE A 27 -23.36 54.71 5.54
N ALA A 28 -22.80 55.75 6.15
CA ALA A 28 -21.55 55.65 6.91
C ALA A 28 -21.67 54.67 8.08
N ALA A 29 -22.78 54.70 8.83
CA ALA A 29 -23.02 53.77 9.93
C ALA A 29 -23.21 52.31 9.48
N ARG A 30 -23.77 52.07 8.28
CA ARG A 30 -23.86 50.72 7.70
C ARG A 30 -22.49 50.22 7.26
N ALA A 31 -21.71 51.07 6.59
CA ALA A 31 -20.36 50.74 6.13
C ALA A 31 -19.42 50.38 7.28
N THR A 32 -19.43 51.14 8.37
CA THR A 32 -18.61 50.85 9.56
C THR A 32 -19.00 49.54 10.23
N LYS A 33 -20.31 49.24 10.34
CA LYS A 33 -20.79 47.95 10.87
C LYS A 33 -20.39 46.76 10.00
N THR A 34 -20.43 46.90 8.68
CA THR A 34 -19.99 45.82 7.77
C THR A 34 -18.49 45.59 7.85
N ILE A 35 -17.69 46.65 7.89
CA ILE A 35 -16.23 46.56 8.02
C ILE A 35 -15.86 45.92 9.37
N PHE A 36 -16.49 46.32 10.47
CA PHE A 36 -16.25 45.74 11.79
C PHE A 36 -16.61 44.25 11.86
N LYS A 37 -17.75 43.85 11.26
CA LYS A 37 -18.13 42.42 11.16
C LYS A 37 -17.13 41.62 10.33
N LEU A 38 -16.64 42.19 9.22
CA LEU A 38 -15.64 41.54 8.36
C LEU A 38 -14.32 41.35 9.11
N HIS A 39 -13.83 42.39 9.80
CA HIS A 39 -12.62 42.31 10.62
C HIS A 39 -12.76 41.29 11.75
N MET A 40 -13.89 41.27 12.46
CA MET A 40 -14.14 40.27 13.51
C MET A 40 -14.24 38.84 12.97
N ALA A 41 -14.81 38.65 11.77
CA ALA A 41 -14.85 37.34 11.11
C ALA A 41 -13.45 36.87 10.70
N ILE A 42 -12.63 37.76 10.12
CA ILE A 42 -11.23 37.48 9.77
C ILE A 42 -10.40 37.16 11.01
N PHE A 43 -10.56 37.95 12.10
CA PHE A 43 -9.83 37.74 13.34
C PHE A 43 -10.20 36.41 14.02
N ARG A 44 -11.51 36.05 14.04
CA ARG A 44 -11.94 34.73 14.50
C ARG A 44 -11.38 33.61 13.60
N CYS A 45 -11.39 33.79 12.28
CA CYS A 45 -10.85 32.80 11.35
C CYS A 45 -9.34 32.58 11.60
N LEU A 46 -8.57 33.67 11.76
CA LEU A 46 -7.14 33.63 12.09
C LEU A 46 -6.84 32.95 13.43
N LEU A 47 -7.68 33.17 14.45
CA LEU A 47 -7.54 32.52 15.76
C LEU A 47 -7.97 31.05 15.76
N THR A 48 -8.90 30.65 14.88
CA THR A 48 -9.36 29.26 14.74
C THR A 48 -8.52 28.40 13.79
N LEU A 49 -7.53 28.99 13.08
CA LEU A 49 -6.60 28.20 12.28
C LEU A 49 -5.73 27.33 13.20
N PRO A 50 -5.72 26.00 13.04
CA PRO A 50 -4.98 25.11 13.93
C PRO A 50 -3.47 25.38 13.82
N LYS A 51 -2.90 26.01 14.86
CA LYS A 51 -1.48 26.35 15.03
C LYS A 51 -0.53 25.14 14.78
N ARG A 52 -1.04 23.92 14.91
CA ARG A 52 -0.34 22.65 14.70
C ARG A 52 -0.03 22.34 13.21
N ARG A 53 -0.76 22.91 12.25
CA ARG A 53 -0.61 22.61 10.80
C ARG A 53 0.50 23.43 10.12
N ARG A 54 0.89 24.58 10.67
CA ARG A 54 1.92 25.48 10.11
C ARG A 54 3.34 25.00 10.37
N ASN A 55 3.65 24.51 11.58
CA ASN A 55 4.99 23.96 11.87
C ASN A 55 5.28 22.70 11.04
N ARG A 56 4.30 21.84 10.80
CA ARG A 56 4.50 20.61 10.03
C ARG A 56 4.83 20.86 8.55
N ARG A 57 4.34 21.97 7.98
CA ARG A 57 4.70 22.41 6.62
C ARG A 57 6.14 22.92 6.56
N MET A 58 6.56 23.76 7.50
CA MET A 58 7.94 24.27 7.55
C MET A 58 8.98 23.14 7.64
N TRP A 59 8.75 22.13 8.49
CA TRP A 59 9.64 20.96 8.57
C TRP A 59 9.63 20.11 7.31
N ALA A 60 8.49 20.02 6.60
CA ALA A 60 8.40 19.33 5.32
C ALA A 60 9.19 20.07 4.22
N GLU A 61 9.06 21.41 4.13
CA GLU A 61 9.83 22.22 3.17
C GLU A 61 11.33 22.12 3.43
N ILE A 62 11.76 22.16 4.71
CA ILE A 62 13.17 21.99 5.07
C ILE A 62 13.67 20.58 4.73
N ALA A 63 12.88 19.53 5.01
CA ALA A 63 13.26 18.16 4.68
C ALA A 63 13.38 17.94 3.17
N VAL A 64 12.52 18.57 2.36
CA VAL A 64 12.61 18.55 0.90
C VAL A 64 13.83 19.31 0.40
N ALA A 65 14.13 20.48 0.97
CA ALA A 65 15.33 21.24 0.60
C ALA A 65 16.63 20.47 0.93
N VAL A 66 16.70 19.82 2.10
CA VAL A 66 17.85 19.00 2.52
C VAL A 66 18.01 17.77 1.63
N SER A 67 16.92 17.10 1.24
CA SER A 67 17.01 15.93 0.35
C SER A 67 17.46 16.31 -1.06
N VAL A 68 17.02 17.45 -1.60
CA VAL A 68 17.48 17.95 -2.91
C VAL A 68 18.98 18.27 -2.88
N ILE A 69 19.49 18.89 -1.81
CA ILE A 69 20.92 19.19 -1.66
C ILE A 69 21.73 17.90 -1.55
N ALA A 70 21.24 16.89 -0.83
CA ALA A 70 21.92 15.60 -0.67
C ALA A 70 21.99 14.77 -1.98
N VAL A 71 21.03 14.94 -2.90
CA VAL A 71 21.07 14.27 -4.21
C VAL A 71 22.12 14.88 -5.14
N LEU A 72 22.46 16.16 -4.96
CA LEU A 72 23.52 16.82 -5.74
C LEU A 72 24.93 16.36 -5.33
N THR A 73 25.08 15.76 -4.15
CA THR A 73 26.34 15.15 -3.75
C THR A 73 26.39 13.71 -4.27
N GLN A 74 27.21 13.46 -5.29
CA GLN A 74 27.59 12.11 -5.70
C GLN A 74 28.51 11.51 -4.62
N GLY A 75 27.92 10.98 -3.55
CA GLY A 75 28.63 10.27 -2.50
C GLY A 75 28.66 8.77 -2.77
N CYS A 76 29.84 8.16 -2.77
CA CYS A 76 29.98 6.71 -2.79
C CYS A 76 29.91 6.16 -1.36
N GLN A 77 29.26 5.00 -1.16
CA GLN A 77 29.31 4.33 0.14
C GLN A 77 30.68 3.65 0.29
N GLU A 78 31.42 4.02 1.34
CA GLU A 78 32.57 3.25 1.80
C GLU A 78 32.04 1.95 2.42
N VAL A 79 32.40 0.82 1.81
CA VAL A 79 31.92 -0.49 2.26
C VAL A 79 32.94 -1.08 3.22
N ASP A 80 32.47 -1.61 4.33
CA ASP A 80 33.32 -2.35 5.28
C ASP A 80 33.81 -3.63 4.59
N VAL A 81 35.12 -3.73 4.45
CA VAL A 81 35.80 -4.84 3.79
C VAL A 81 36.48 -5.67 4.85
N LEU A 82 36.03 -6.92 5.02
CA LEU A 82 36.79 -7.86 5.84
C LEU A 82 38.05 -8.25 5.07
N HIS A 83 39.19 -7.75 5.51
CA HIS A 83 40.49 -7.98 4.88
C HIS A 83 41.08 -9.31 5.37
N GLN A 84 41.21 -10.28 4.49
CA GLN A 84 41.93 -11.53 4.76
C GLN A 84 43.14 -11.63 3.83
N HIS A 85 44.34 -11.57 4.43
CA HIS A 85 45.60 -11.67 3.73
C HIS A 85 46.01 -13.14 3.56
N THR A 86 46.19 -13.60 2.33
CA THR A 86 46.72 -14.95 2.06
C THR A 86 47.96 -14.87 1.18
N GLU A 87 49.11 -15.22 1.75
CA GLU A 87 50.37 -15.28 1.00
C GLU A 87 50.57 -16.70 0.44
N ILE A 88 50.65 -16.83 -0.89
CA ILE A 88 50.89 -18.11 -1.56
C ILE A 88 52.25 -18.03 -2.26
N CYS A 89 53.28 -18.59 -1.63
CA CYS A 89 54.60 -18.71 -2.23
C CYS A 89 54.75 -20.01 -3.02
N ARG A 90 55.07 -19.90 -4.32
CA ARG A 90 55.47 -21.04 -5.15
C ARG A 90 56.99 -21.08 -5.25
N ILE A 91 57.60 -21.97 -4.49
CA ILE A 91 59.05 -22.24 -4.56
C ILE A 91 59.28 -23.11 -5.80
N THR A 92 59.89 -22.53 -6.83
CA THR A 92 60.35 -23.28 -8.00
C THR A 92 61.88 -23.23 -8.00
N SER A 93 62.55 -24.35 -8.27
CA SER A 93 63.98 -24.62 -8.03
C SER A 93 65.02 -23.62 -8.59
N LYS A 94 64.59 -22.55 -9.27
CA LYS A 94 65.44 -21.49 -9.85
C LYS A 94 64.94 -20.06 -9.59
N LYS A 95 63.78 -19.86 -8.95
CA LYS A 95 63.26 -18.54 -8.53
C LYS A 95 62.09 -18.73 -7.57
N ASP A 96 62.15 -18.06 -6.43
CA ASP A 96 61.01 -17.94 -5.52
C ASP A 96 60.05 -16.90 -6.09
N ALA A 97 58.87 -17.35 -6.51
CA ALA A 97 57.79 -16.48 -6.95
C ALA A 97 56.68 -16.52 -5.89
N CYS A 98 56.64 -15.50 -5.04
CA CYS A 98 55.56 -15.32 -4.09
C CYS A 98 54.44 -14.48 -4.71
N THR A 99 53.24 -15.05 -4.73
CA THR A 99 52.01 -14.36 -5.15
C THR A 99 51.18 -14.09 -3.91
N ILE A 100 50.94 -12.82 -3.62
CA ILE A 100 50.08 -12.39 -2.51
C ILE A 100 48.66 -12.30 -3.06
N ASP A 101 47.78 -13.19 -2.60
CA ASP A 101 46.37 -13.18 -2.95
C ASP A 101 45.58 -12.58 -1.76
N THR A 102 44.97 -11.42 -1.98
CA THR A 102 44.16 -10.75 -0.96
C THR A 102 42.68 -11.03 -1.24
N THR A 103 41.98 -11.66 -0.30
CA THR A 103 40.54 -11.91 -0.39
C THR A 103 39.77 -10.91 0.46
N GLU A 104 38.83 -10.18 -0.17
CA GLU A 104 38.04 -9.12 0.45
C GLU A 104 36.54 -9.47 0.38
N VAL A 105 35.90 -9.61 1.56
CA VAL A 105 34.43 -9.84 1.63
C VAL A 105 33.72 -8.50 1.76
N VAL A 106 32.92 -8.16 0.75
CA VAL A 106 32.28 -6.84 0.61
C VAL A 106 30.79 -6.93 0.89
N LYS A 107 30.29 -6.18 1.89
CA LYS A 107 28.87 -6.13 2.23
C LYS A 107 28.17 -4.92 1.61
N ILE A 108 27.61 -5.10 0.42
CA ILE A 108 26.94 -4.01 -0.30
C ILE A 108 25.55 -3.73 0.30
N ASN A 109 25.28 -2.47 0.62
CA ASN A 109 23.96 -2.01 1.03
C ASN A 109 23.08 -1.76 -0.21
N PRO A 110 21.91 -2.39 -0.35
CA PRO A 110 21.05 -2.20 -1.52
C PRO A 110 20.48 -0.78 -1.66
N PHE A 111 20.56 0.07 -0.64
CA PHE A 111 20.13 1.48 -0.72
C PHE A 111 21.13 2.37 -1.48
N SER A 112 22.43 2.14 -1.28
CA SER A 112 23.49 2.79 -2.06
C SER A 112 23.81 1.92 -3.28
N ARG A 113 23.46 2.37 -4.48
CA ARG A 113 23.69 1.60 -5.71
C ARG A 113 25.17 1.47 -6.10
N GLU A 114 26.05 2.18 -5.42
CA GLU A 114 27.47 2.26 -5.75
C GLU A 114 28.32 1.95 -4.52
N ALA A 115 29.26 1.01 -4.67
CA ALA A 115 30.25 0.64 -3.66
C ALA A 115 31.65 0.90 -4.22
N CYS A 116 32.48 1.61 -3.46
CA CYS A 116 33.86 1.91 -3.84
C CYS A 116 34.84 1.15 -2.95
N LEU A 117 35.73 0.39 -3.57
CA LEU A 117 36.77 -0.38 -2.90
C LEU A 117 38.12 0.25 -3.22
N ARG A 118 38.91 0.56 -2.20
CA ARG A 118 40.23 1.15 -2.36
C ARG A 118 41.29 0.13 -1.99
N LEU A 119 42.06 -0.29 -2.99
CA LEU A 119 43.22 -1.15 -2.78
C LEU A 119 44.39 -0.28 -2.34
N THR A 120 44.90 -0.55 -1.14
CA THR A 120 46.05 0.15 -0.56
C THR A 120 47.27 -0.76 -0.49
N ALA A 121 48.45 -0.21 -0.78
CA ALA A 121 49.74 -0.85 -0.55
C ALA A 121 50.67 0.15 0.12
N ASN A 122 51.31 -0.24 1.22
CA ASN A 122 52.18 0.64 2.02
C ASN A 122 51.53 2.00 2.32
N ASP A 123 50.30 1.99 2.85
CA ASP A 123 49.51 3.19 3.18
C ASP A 123 49.20 4.13 2.00
N SER A 124 49.53 3.73 0.78
CA SER A 124 49.21 4.46 -0.45
C SER A 124 48.09 3.77 -1.23
N THR A 125 47.14 4.56 -1.76
CA THR A 125 46.07 4.01 -2.60
C THR A 125 46.61 3.68 -3.98
N VAL A 126 46.59 2.40 -4.34
CA VAL A 126 47.08 1.91 -5.62
C VAL A 126 45.97 1.99 -6.67
N THR A 127 44.75 1.61 -6.32
CA THR A 127 43.63 1.55 -7.27
C THR A 127 42.27 1.63 -6.56
N GLU A 128 41.29 2.29 -7.17
CA GLU A 128 39.89 2.32 -6.72
C GLU A 128 39.00 1.53 -7.69
N LEU A 129 38.30 0.51 -7.17
CA LEU A 129 37.31 -0.27 -7.91
C LEU A 129 35.91 0.25 -7.57
N ARG A 130 35.06 0.46 -8.58
CA ARG A 130 33.66 0.89 -8.39
C ARG A 130 32.71 -0.22 -8.82
N LEU A 131 31.94 -0.73 -7.87
CA LEU A 131 30.92 -1.75 -8.07
C LEU A 131 29.54 -1.11 -8.12
N LEU A 132 28.81 -1.35 -9.20
CA LEU A 132 27.45 -0.84 -9.40
C LEU A 132 26.44 -1.97 -9.17
N TRP A 133 25.58 -1.82 -8.16
CA TRP A 133 24.48 -2.72 -7.91
C TRP A 133 23.34 -2.48 -8.90
N GLN A 134 23.14 -3.41 -9.84
CA GLN A 134 22.08 -3.30 -10.84
C GLN A 134 20.71 -3.62 -10.25
N GLN A 135 20.52 -4.84 -9.76
CA GLN A 135 19.25 -5.30 -9.19
C GLN A 135 19.42 -6.58 -8.36
N LEU A 136 18.55 -6.74 -7.35
CA LEU A 136 18.40 -7.99 -6.60
C LEU A 136 17.36 -8.87 -7.31
N GLN A 137 17.77 -10.02 -7.85
CA GLN A 137 16.84 -11.01 -8.41
C GLN A 137 16.63 -12.15 -7.43
N LEU A 138 15.38 -12.32 -6.97
CA LEU A 138 14.96 -13.48 -6.18
C LEU A 138 14.30 -14.48 -7.12
N ILE A 139 14.96 -15.60 -7.36
CA ILE A 139 14.46 -16.66 -8.24
C ILE A 139 13.84 -17.75 -7.36
N CYS A 140 12.57 -18.04 -7.56
CA CYS A 140 11.88 -19.13 -6.88
C CYS A 140 12.18 -20.46 -7.58
N GLU A 141 12.88 -21.34 -6.88
CA GLU A 141 13.08 -22.73 -7.29
C GLU A 141 11.95 -23.59 -6.72
N LYS A 142 11.19 -24.26 -7.61
CA LYS A 142 9.99 -25.02 -7.21
C LYS A 142 10.38 -26.48 -6.97
N GLU A 143 10.12 -26.98 -5.75
CA GLU A 143 10.38 -28.39 -5.40
C GLU A 143 9.26 -29.35 -5.83
N THR A 144 7.99 -28.93 -5.75
CA THR A 144 6.86 -29.78 -6.16
C THR A 144 5.77 -28.99 -6.87
N THR A 145 5.28 -29.51 -7.99
CA THR A 145 4.19 -28.91 -8.77
C THR A 145 2.96 -29.80 -8.71
N LYS A 146 2.09 -29.60 -7.71
CA LYS A 146 0.76 -30.21 -7.66
C LYS A 146 -0.24 -29.31 -8.38
N LYS A 147 -1.11 -29.90 -9.21
CA LYS A 147 -2.21 -29.19 -9.87
C LYS A 147 -3.51 -29.52 -9.15
N THR A 148 -4.21 -28.49 -8.70
CA THR A 148 -5.60 -28.60 -8.23
C THR A 148 -6.52 -27.97 -9.27
N ARG A 149 -7.77 -28.41 -9.33
CA ARG A 149 -8.81 -27.82 -10.20
C ARG A 149 -10.06 -27.60 -9.38
N CYS A 150 -10.81 -26.53 -9.68
CA CYS A 150 -12.16 -26.38 -9.16
C CYS A 150 -13.04 -27.46 -9.80
N THR A 151 -13.55 -28.39 -8.99
CA THR A 151 -14.53 -29.39 -9.42
C THR A 151 -15.89 -29.04 -8.87
N THR A 152 -16.91 -29.05 -9.71
CA THR A 152 -18.31 -29.04 -9.28
C THR A 152 -18.81 -30.47 -9.14
N TYR A 153 -19.73 -30.72 -8.20
CA TYR A 153 -20.40 -32.02 -8.10
C TYR A 153 -21.33 -32.18 -9.31
N GLY A 154 -20.89 -32.90 -10.33
CA GLY A 154 -21.60 -33.02 -11.61
C GLY A 154 -22.75 -34.03 -11.60
N LEU A 155 -22.70 -35.03 -10.71
CA LEU A 155 -23.67 -36.13 -10.65
C LEU A 155 -24.01 -36.44 -9.20
N LEU A 156 -25.09 -35.86 -8.69
CA LEU A 156 -25.79 -36.37 -7.51
C LEU A 156 -26.83 -37.37 -8.04
N LEU A 157 -26.46 -38.64 -8.04
CA LEU A 157 -27.36 -39.73 -8.40
C LEU A 157 -27.80 -40.43 -7.11
N ASP A 158 -29.11 -40.45 -6.89
CA ASP A 158 -29.75 -41.13 -5.79
C ASP A 158 -30.70 -42.22 -6.31
N SER A 159 -30.84 -43.28 -5.54
CA SER A 159 -31.78 -44.36 -5.82
C SER A 159 -32.35 -44.86 -4.51
N LYS A 160 -33.69 -44.83 -4.40
CA LYS A 160 -34.41 -45.42 -3.27
C LYS A 160 -34.69 -46.89 -3.60
N GLN A 161 -34.30 -47.78 -2.69
CA GLN A 161 -34.59 -49.21 -2.78
C GLN A 161 -35.45 -49.64 -1.60
N CYS A 162 -36.40 -50.54 -1.85
CA CYS A 162 -37.18 -51.17 -0.79
C CYS A 162 -36.35 -52.23 -0.04
N SER A 163 -36.79 -52.58 1.16
CA SER A 163 -36.19 -53.64 1.96
C SER A 163 -36.12 -54.94 1.16
N ARG A 164 -34.96 -55.61 1.20
CA ARG A 164 -34.65 -56.86 0.49
C ARG A 164 -34.49 -56.74 -1.04
N VAL A 165 -34.52 -55.53 -1.59
CA VAL A 165 -34.33 -55.27 -3.03
C VAL A 165 -32.98 -54.60 -3.28
N GLY A 166 -32.31 -55.00 -4.37
CA GLY A 166 -31.01 -54.44 -4.75
C GLY A 166 -29.93 -54.65 -3.69
N SER A 167 -29.21 -53.57 -3.38
CA SER A 167 -28.17 -53.48 -2.35
C SER A 167 -28.75 -53.29 -0.93
N CYS A 168 -30.06 -53.07 -0.78
CA CYS A 168 -30.72 -52.92 0.52
C CYS A 168 -31.10 -54.30 1.10
N LYS A 169 -30.10 -55.09 1.49
CA LYS A 169 -30.27 -56.44 2.07
C LYS A 169 -29.54 -56.56 3.41
N ASP A 170 -30.00 -57.50 4.24
CA ASP A 170 -29.42 -57.83 5.55
C ASP A 170 -29.26 -56.61 6.46
N GLU A 171 -28.03 -56.11 6.62
CA GLU A 171 -27.67 -54.94 7.44
C GLU A 171 -28.01 -53.59 6.77
N LYS A 172 -28.76 -53.59 5.66
CA LYS A 172 -29.25 -52.40 4.95
C LYS A 172 -28.12 -51.40 4.69
N CYS A 173 -28.26 -50.15 5.15
CA CYS A 173 -27.28 -49.09 4.98
C CYS A 173 -26.02 -49.27 5.83
N ALA A 174 -26.03 -50.09 6.89
CA ALA A 174 -24.87 -50.24 7.78
C ALA A 174 -23.67 -50.90 7.07
N SER A 175 -23.94 -51.70 6.04
CA SER A 175 -22.89 -52.34 5.22
C SER A 175 -22.23 -51.39 4.19
N VAL A 176 -22.83 -50.22 3.93
CA VAL A 176 -22.41 -49.30 2.87
C VAL A 176 -21.31 -48.37 3.36
N LYS A 177 -20.11 -48.49 2.76
CA LYS A 177 -18.95 -47.63 3.03
C LYS A 177 -18.83 -46.50 2.02
N ARG A 178 -18.05 -45.45 2.34
CA ARG A 178 -17.81 -44.32 1.42
C ARG A 178 -17.15 -44.70 0.10
N SER A 179 -16.42 -45.81 0.07
CA SER A 179 -15.78 -46.36 -1.12
C SER A 179 -16.58 -47.49 -1.79
N SER A 180 -17.76 -47.81 -1.28
CA SER A 180 -18.58 -48.87 -1.86
C SER A 180 -19.16 -48.46 -3.20
N LEU A 181 -19.25 -49.41 -4.14
CA LEU A 181 -19.83 -49.20 -5.46
C LEU A 181 -21.18 -49.90 -5.49
N LEU A 182 -22.26 -49.12 -5.50
CA LEU A 182 -23.62 -49.64 -5.53
C LEU A 182 -24.06 -49.83 -6.97
N ARG A 183 -24.74 -50.94 -7.27
CA ARG A 183 -25.20 -51.25 -8.65
C ARG A 183 -26.23 -50.25 -9.14
N GLU A 184 -27.04 -49.72 -8.23
CA GLU A 184 -28.04 -48.68 -8.47
C GLU A 184 -27.40 -47.36 -8.95
N LEU A 185 -26.12 -47.17 -8.63
CA LEU A 185 -25.35 -45.96 -8.90
C LEU A 185 -24.27 -46.16 -9.98
N GLU A 186 -24.44 -47.14 -10.88
CA GLU A 186 -23.45 -47.50 -11.91
C GLU A 186 -22.90 -46.30 -12.71
N ARG A 187 -23.78 -45.34 -13.05
CA ARG A 187 -23.38 -44.10 -13.75
C ARG A 187 -22.50 -43.19 -12.90
N ALA A 188 -22.72 -43.13 -11.59
CA ALA A 188 -21.92 -42.32 -10.67
C ALA A 188 -20.59 -42.99 -10.30
N ASN A 189 -20.54 -44.33 -10.29
CA ASN A 189 -19.33 -45.11 -9.99
C ASN A 189 -18.17 -44.86 -10.96
N GLN A 190 -18.44 -44.26 -12.13
CA GLN A 190 -17.41 -43.89 -13.12
C GLN A 190 -16.63 -42.62 -12.74
N TYR A 191 -17.09 -41.88 -11.73
CA TYR A 191 -16.51 -40.61 -11.32
C TYR A 191 -15.92 -40.69 -9.91
N PRO A 192 -14.86 -39.92 -9.61
CA PRO A 192 -14.33 -39.85 -8.25
C PRO A 192 -15.38 -39.21 -7.34
N GLY A 193 -15.78 -39.93 -6.29
CA GLY A 193 -16.83 -39.50 -5.40
C GLY A 193 -16.88 -40.32 -4.12
N VAL A 194 -17.90 -40.05 -3.31
CA VAL A 194 -18.18 -40.79 -2.09
C VAL A 194 -19.61 -41.31 -2.15
N THR A 195 -19.78 -42.57 -1.76
CA THR A 195 -21.09 -43.21 -1.68
C THR A 195 -21.64 -43.07 -0.27
N GLY A 196 -22.95 -42.86 -0.15
CA GLY A 196 -23.66 -42.81 1.14
C GLY A 196 -25.01 -43.53 1.06
N CYS A 197 -25.51 -43.97 2.21
CA CYS A 197 -26.81 -44.61 2.35
C CYS A 197 -27.50 -44.05 3.60
N THR A 198 -28.78 -43.72 3.46
CA THR A 198 -29.63 -43.24 4.55
C THR A 198 -30.89 -44.08 4.59
N GLU A 199 -31.24 -44.59 5.77
CA GLU A 199 -32.48 -45.35 5.94
C GLU A 199 -33.70 -44.44 5.75
N SER A 200 -34.73 -44.97 5.10
CA SER A 200 -35.98 -44.28 4.79
C SER A 200 -37.19 -45.08 5.29
N CYS A 201 -38.39 -44.58 5.01
CA CYS A 201 -39.64 -45.24 5.40
C CYS A 201 -39.92 -46.51 4.58
N GLU A 202 -40.64 -47.45 5.21
CA GLU A 202 -41.04 -48.75 4.65
C GLU A 202 -42.58 -48.87 4.63
N GLY A 203 -43.12 -49.79 3.83
CA GLY A 203 -44.55 -50.10 3.73
C GLY A 203 -45.30 -49.34 2.62
N LEU A 204 -46.60 -49.62 2.55
CA LEU A 204 -47.53 -49.12 1.51
C LEU A 204 -47.52 -47.59 1.34
N GLY A 205 -47.27 -46.85 2.43
CA GLY A 205 -47.17 -45.38 2.37
C GLY A 205 -45.89 -44.86 1.69
N CYS A 206 -44.96 -45.75 1.35
CA CYS A 206 -43.64 -45.43 0.79
C CYS A 206 -43.31 -46.24 -0.47
N ASP A 207 -44.35 -46.77 -1.13
CA ASP A 207 -44.32 -47.60 -2.34
C ASP A 207 -43.46 -48.88 -2.22
N CYS A 208 -43.41 -49.45 -1.01
CA CYS A 208 -42.75 -50.71 -0.72
C CYS A 208 -43.77 -51.72 -0.16
N PHE A 209 -43.84 -52.90 -0.78
CA PHE A 209 -44.80 -53.98 -0.43
C PHE A 209 -44.15 -55.11 0.35
#